data_AF-A0A9N9P8V5-F1
#
_entry.id   AF-A0A9N9P8V5-F1
#
_cell.length_a   1.000
_cell.length_b   1.000
_cell.length_c   1.000
_cell.angle_alpha   90.00
_cell.angle_beta   90.00
_cell.angle_gamma   90.00
#
_symmetry.space_group_name_H-M   'P 1'
#
loop_
_entity.id
_entity.type
_entity.pdbx_description
1 polymer ?
#
loop_
_entity_poly.entity_id
_entity_poly.type
_entity_poly.pdbx_seq_one_letter_code
_entity_poly.pdbx_strand_id
1 'polypeptide(L)'
;DQIQDAFDTLMVSMPPEASKVTQWFEKTYIGIRQDDTMDRNLPLFHPQLWSVYESVELGIPRTQNSVEAWHNRWNTIVGRPNVSVYMLIEELQKEQQNVDDQVVRILQGESRPRPNQYYIEKEKRIMAIFNDHKNRP
;
A
#
# COMPACT_ATOMS: atom_id res chain seq x y z
N ASP A 1 14.69 -9.68 -10.79
CA ASP A 1 16.02 -10.01 -10.25
C ASP A 1 16.10 -9.67 -8.77
N GLN A 2 16.28 -8.41 -8.33
CA GLN A 2 16.38 -8.06 -6.89
C GLN A 2 15.24 -8.56 -5.97
N ILE A 3 13.98 -8.54 -6.44
CA ILE A 3 12.83 -9.05 -5.66
C ILE A 3 12.93 -10.57 -5.44
N GLN A 4 13.43 -11.30 -6.43
CA GLN A 4 13.59 -12.75 -6.36
C GLN A 4 14.75 -13.10 -5.43
N ASP A 5 15.87 -12.39 -5.53
CA ASP A 5 17.04 -12.59 -4.66
C ASP A 5 16.68 -12.31 -3.19
N ALA A 6 15.92 -11.24 -2.93
CA ALA A 6 15.42 -10.93 -1.60
C ALA A 6 14.46 -12.01 -1.07
N PHE A 7 13.60 -12.57 -1.94
CA PHE A 7 12.71 -13.67 -1.57
C PHE A 7 13.51 -14.94 -1.23
N ASP A 8 14.48 -15.32 -2.07
CA ASP A 8 15.34 -16.49 -1.84
C ASP A 8 16.13 -16.35 -0.52
N THR A 9 16.62 -15.15 -0.21
CA THR A 9 17.29 -14.85 1.08
C THR A 9 16.35 -14.98 2.27
N LEU A 10 15.10 -14.48 2.13
CA LEU A 10 14.09 -14.58 3.17
C LEU A 10 13.75 -16.05 3.46
N MET A 11 13.62 -16.87 2.41
CA MET A 11 13.25 -18.28 2.51
C MET A 11 14.22 -19.12 3.36
N VAL A 12 15.49 -18.74 3.45
CA VAL A 12 16.49 -19.40 4.32
C VAL A 12 16.11 -19.30 5.80
N SER A 13 15.42 -18.22 6.19
CA SER A 13 15.05 -17.95 7.58
C SER A 13 13.62 -18.34 7.95
N MET A 14 12.82 -18.81 6.99
CA MET A 14 11.41 -19.06 7.19
C MET A 14 11.16 -20.37 7.96
N PRO A 15 10.26 -20.37 8.96
CA PRO A 15 9.94 -21.57 9.71
C PRO A 15 9.15 -22.58 8.84
N PRO A 16 9.30 -23.90 9.07
CA PRO A 16 8.65 -24.93 8.24
C PRO A 16 7.11 -24.81 8.26
N GLU A 17 6.52 -24.30 9.34
CA GLU A 17 5.09 -24.04 9.48
C GLU A 17 4.58 -23.02 8.44
N ALA A 18 5.44 -22.13 7.95
CA ALA A 18 5.10 -21.13 6.95
C ALA A 18 5.16 -21.65 5.50
N SER A 19 5.60 -22.89 5.29
CA SER A 19 5.83 -23.49 3.97
C SER A 19 4.63 -23.34 3.01
N LYS A 20 3.40 -23.51 3.52
CA LYS A 20 2.20 -23.36 2.70
C LYS A 20 2.00 -21.92 2.18
N VAL A 21 2.29 -20.93 3.02
CA VAL A 21 2.14 -19.52 2.66
C VAL A 21 3.26 -19.09 1.72
N THR A 22 4.49 -19.52 1.97
CA THR A 22 5.64 -19.16 1.14
C THR A 22 5.53 -19.77 -0.27
N GLN A 23 5.11 -21.03 -0.39
CA GLN A 23 4.87 -21.67 -1.70
C GLN A 23 3.75 -20.96 -2.47
N TRP A 24 2.66 -20.59 -1.79
CA TRP A 24 1.57 -19.83 -2.41
C TRP A 24 2.07 -18.45 -2.89
N PHE A 25 2.84 -17.76 -2.06
CA PHE A 25 3.35 -16.44 -2.37
C PHE A 25 4.33 -16.48 -3.55
N GLU A 26 5.25 -17.45 -3.55
CA GLU A 26 6.20 -17.67 -4.64
C GLU A 26 5.48 -17.89 -5.96
N LYS A 27 4.51 -18.81 -5.98
CA LYS A 27 3.69 -19.09 -7.17
C LYS A 27 2.94 -17.87 -7.68
N THR A 28 2.44 -17.04 -6.77
CA THR A 28 1.51 -15.95 -7.10
C THR A 28 2.22 -14.66 -7.51
N TYR A 29 3.30 -14.30 -6.82
CA TYR A 29 3.92 -12.97 -6.91
C TYR A 29 5.38 -12.97 -7.38
N ILE A 30 6.09 -14.10 -7.25
CA ILE A 30 7.53 -14.18 -7.56
C ILE A 30 7.79 -14.92 -8.88
N GLY A 31 7.09 -16.04 -9.09
CA GLY A 31 7.32 -16.99 -10.18
C GLY A 31 8.04 -18.25 -9.71
N ILE A 32 7.57 -19.43 -10.12
CA ILE A 32 8.15 -20.74 -9.75
C ILE A 32 9.37 -21.03 -10.64
N ARG A 33 10.49 -21.50 -10.06
CA ARG A 33 11.61 -22.07 -10.81
C ARG A 33 11.20 -23.41 -11.42
N GLN A 34 11.37 -23.59 -12.73
CA GLN A 34 11.33 -24.93 -13.30
C GLN A 34 12.64 -25.65 -12.99
N ASP A 35 12.55 -26.93 -12.62
CA ASP A 35 13.72 -27.72 -12.22
C ASP A 35 14.73 -27.96 -13.36
N ASP A 36 14.34 -27.71 -14.62
CA ASP A 36 15.11 -28.06 -15.83
C ASP A 36 15.50 -26.84 -16.70
N THR A 37 15.05 -25.64 -16.35
CA THR A 37 15.44 -24.39 -17.02
C THR A 37 15.70 -23.30 -15.98
N MET A 38 16.73 -22.48 -16.18
CA MET A 38 17.00 -21.33 -15.29
C MET A 38 15.88 -20.27 -15.29
N ASP A 39 14.86 -20.44 -16.13
CA ASP A 39 13.75 -19.51 -16.29
C ASP A 39 12.64 -19.82 -15.28
N ARG A 40 12.31 -18.82 -14.44
CA ARG A 40 11.11 -18.84 -13.60
C ARG A 40 9.88 -18.58 -14.46
N ASN A 41 8.79 -19.32 -14.25
CA ASN A 41 7.48 -18.97 -14.84
C ASN A 41 7.08 -17.55 -14.42
N LEU A 42 6.49 -16.79 -15.35
CA LEU A 42 5.97 -15.44 -15.06
C LEU A 42 4.98 -15.49 -13.87
N PRO A 43 5.10 -14.57 -12.90
CA PRO A 43 4.17 -14.51 -11.77
C PRO A 43 2.76 -14.18 -12.25
N LEU A 44 1.75 -14.70 -11.54
CA LEU A 44 0.35 -14.38 -11.80
C LEU A 44 0.08 -12.87 -11.70
N PHE A 45 0.75 -12.19 -10.78
CA PHE A 45 0.71 -10.74 -10.64
C PHE A 45 2.10 -10.14 -10.75
N HIS A 46 2.31 -9.34 -11.80
CA HIS A 46 3.57 -8.67 -12.05
C HIS A 46 3.92 -7.71 -10.89
N PRO A 47 5.20 -7.57 -10.50
CA PRO A 47 5.63 -6.65 -9.43
C PRO A 47 5.16 -5.21 -9.57
N GLN A 48 4.95 -4.72 -10.79
CA GLN A 48 4.37 -3.39 -11.02
C GLN A 48 2.97 -3.20 -10.40
N LEU A 49 2.23 -4.29 -10.15
CA LEU A 49 0.89 -4.22 -9.57
C LEU A 49 0.89 -4.15 -8.04
N TRP A 50 1.95 -4.61 -7.38
CA TRP A 50 1.97 -4.80 -5.93
C TRP A 50 3.18 -4.20 -5.22
N SER A 51 4.27 -3.95 -5.94
CA SER A 51 5.46 -3.33 -5.39
C SER A 51 5.18 -1.88 -5.01
N VAL A 52 5.58 -1.52 -3.80
CA VAL A 52 5.49 -0.13 -3.32
C VAL A 52 6.75 0.68 -3.64
N TYR A 53 7.67 0.14 -4.45
CA TYR A 53 8.92 0.78 -4.81
C TYR A 53 8.70 2.18 -5.39
N GLU A 54 7.89 2.29 -6.45
CA GLU A 54 7.57 3.56 -7.10
C GLU A 54 6.84 4.52 -6.15
N SER A 55 5.95 3.99 -5.28
CA SER A 55 5.29 4.81 -4.27
C SER A 55 6.29 5.42 -3.28
N VAL A 56 7.31 4.67 -2.86
CA VAL A 56 8.38 5.18 -2.00
C VAL A 56 9.21 6.23 -2.74
N GLU A 57 9.59 5.95 -3.99
CA GLU A 57 10.38 6.84 -4.83
C GLU A 57 9.68 8.19 -5.05
N LEU A 58 8.39 8.16 -5.36
CA LEU A 58 7.58 9.35 -5.64
C LEU A 58 7.02 10.02 -4.37
N GLY A 59 7.29 9.46 -3.18
CA GLY A 59 6.75 9.96 -1.92
C GLY A 59 5.22 9.84 -1.81
N ILE A 60 4.62 8.93 -2.56
CA ILE A 60 3.19 8.63 -2.52
C ILE A 60 2.89 7.80 -1.26
N PRO A 61 1.82 8.11 -0.51
CA PRO A 61 1.42 7.31 0.65
C PRO A 61 1.27 5.83 0.30
N ARG A 62 2.01 4.97 1.00
CA ARG A 62 1.98 3.50 0.81
C ARG A 62 0.71 2.84 1.34
N THR A 63 0.06 3.48 2.30
CA THR A 63 -1.11 2.94 3.01
C THR A 63 -2.39 3.52 2.44
N GLN A 64 -3.44 2.71 2.38
CA GLN A 64 -4.78 3.14 1.96
C GLN A 64 -5.57 3.84 3.09
N ASN A 65 -4.91 4.31 4.16
CA ASN A 65 -5.56 4.93 5.33
C ASN A 65 -6.61 6.00 4.97
N SER A 66 -6.37 6.83 3.96
CA SER A 66 -7.34 7.84 3.51
C SER A 66 -8.60 7.21 2.93
N VAL A 67 -8.45 6.14 2.14
CA VAL A 67 -9.56 5.38 1.56
C VAL A 67 -10.29 4.60 2.65
N GLU A 68 -9.57 3.99 3.59
CA GLU A 68 -10.15 3.29 4.74
C GLU A 68 -10.94 4.24 5.64
N ALA A 69 -10.39 5.43 5.94
CA ALA A 69 -11.07 6.46 6.71
C ALA A 69 -12.35 6.94 6.01
N TRP A 70 -12.28 7.15 4.69
CA TRP A 70 -13.43 7.49 3.86
C TRP A 70 -14.50 6.39 3.88
N HIS A 71 -14.13 5.13 3.63
CA HIS A 71 -15.03 3.98 3.76
C HIS A 71 -15.63 3.83 5.15
N ASN A 72 -14.84 4.01 6.21
CA ASN A 72 -15.33 3.90 7.59
C ASN A 72 -16.38 4.98 7.91
N ARG A 73 -16.18 6.20 7.40
CA ARG A 73 -17.18 7.26 7.50
C ARG A 73 -18.47 6.87 6.76
N TRP A 74 -18.36 6.32 5.56
CA TRP A 74 -19.53 5.82 4.83
C TRP A 74 -20.25 4.69 5.54
N ASN A 75 -19.53 3.73 6.11
CA ASN A 75 -20.13 2.68 6.92
C ASN A 75 -20.89 3.25 8.13
N THR A 76 -20.41 4.34 8.72
CA THR A 76 -21.10 5.02 9.83
C THR A 76 -22.40 5.72 9.40
N ILE A 77 -22.45 6.19 8.15
CA ILE A 77 -23.59 6.91 7.57
C ILE A 77 -24.62 5.93 7.01
N VAL A 78 -24.19 5.02 6.14
CA VAL A 78 -25.02 4.07 5.37
C VAL A 78 -25.32 2.80 6.16
N GLY A 79 -24.49 2.43 7.13
CA GLY A 79 -24.69 1.26 7.99
C GLY A 79 -25.78 1.42 9.05
N ARG A 80 -26.51 2.55 9.05
CA ARG A 80 -27.65 2.76 9.95
C ARG A 80 -28.90 2.05 9.39
N PRO A 81 -29.76 1.49 10.26
CA PRO A 81 -31.04 0.96 9.80
C PRO A 81 -31.87 2.09 9.14
N ASN A 82 -32.33 1.87 7.90
CA ASN A 82 -33.25 2.75 7.16
C ASN A 82 -32.71 4.13 6.77
N VAL A 83 -31.52 4.20 6.16
CA VAL A 83 -31.07 5.45 5.50
C VAL A 83 -31.96 5.74 4.30
N SER A 84 -32.63 6.90 4.29
CA SER A 84 -33.41 7.33 3.14
C SER A 84 -32.50 7.79 2.00
N VAL A 85 -32.98 7.68 0.75
CA VAL A 85 -32.26 8.19 -0.43
C VAL A 85 -31.93 9.68 -0.28
N TYR A 86 -32.82 10.45 0.34
CA TYR A 86 -32.60 11.87 0.62
C TYR A 86 -31.41 12.09 1.55
N MET A 87 -31.34 11.35 2.67
CA MET A 87 -30.20 11.42 3.59
C MET A 87 -28.88 11.02 2.90
N LEU A 88 -28.92 10.00 2.03
CA LEU A 88 -27.74 9.60 1.27
C LEU A 88 -27.25 10.73 0.35
N ILE A 89 -28.16 11.39 -0.37
CA ILE A 89 -27.82 12.53 -1.25
C ILE A 89 -27.23 13.68 -0.44
N GLU A 90 -27.82 14.01 0.70
CA GLU A 90 -27.34 15.09 1.57
C GLU A 90 -25.92 14.81 2.09
N GLU A 91 -25.64 13.57 2.51
CA GLU A 91 -24.31 13.18 2.98
C GLU A 91 -23.27 13.14 1.84
N LEU A 92 -23.67 12.77 0.62
CA LEU A 92 -22.82 12.87 -0.56
C LEU A 92 -22.47 14.33 -0.89
N GLN A 93 -23.44 15.25 -0.80
CA GLN A 93 -23.21 16.68 -1.00
C GLN A 93 -22.26 17.25 0.06
N LYS A 94 -22.43 16.87 1.34
CA LYS A 94 -21.51 17.26 2.41
C LYS A 94 -20.10 16.73 2.16
N GLU A 95 -19.96 15.50 1.70
CA GLU A 95 -18.65 14.94 1.39
C GLU A 95 -17.97 15.67 0.23
N GLN A 96 -18.71 15.94 -0.84
CA GLN A 96 -18.22 16.72 -1.97
C GLN A 96 -17.73 18.10 -1.52
N GLN A 97 -18.54 18.83 -0.74
CA GLN A 97 -18.17 20.14 -0.21
C GLN A 97 -16.89 20.08 0.64
N ASN A 98 -16.77 19.07 1.52
CA ASN A 98 -15.57 18.90 2.35
C ASN A 98 -14.31 18.66 1.51
N VAL A 99 -14.41 17.87 0.44
CA VAL A 99 -13.30 17.60 -0.47
C VAL A 99 -12.92 18.87 -1.24
N ASP A 100 -13.91 19.59 -1.78
CA ASP A 100 -13.67 20.84 -2.52
C ASP A 100 -12.98 21.89 -1.63
N ASP A 101 -13.43 22.04 -0.38
CA ASP A 101 -12.80 22.91 0.60
C ASP A 101 -11.35 22.49 0.88
N GLN A 102 -11.05 21.18 0.97
CA GLN A 102 -9.68 20.70 1.14
C GLN A 102 -8.81 21.01 -0.07
N VAL A 103 -9.33 20.83 -1.29
CA VAL A 103 -8.61 21.15 -2.53
C VAL A 103 -8.29 22.65 -2.59
N VAL A 104 -9.27 23.51 -2.30
CA VAL A 104 -9.07 24.97 -2.28
C VAL A 104 -7.98 25.37 -1.28
N ARG A 105 -8.04 24.85 -0.04
CA ARG A 105 -7.01 25.10 0.98
C ARG A 105 -5.62 24.69 0.51
N ILE A 106 -5.49 23.53 -0.13
CA ILE A 106 -4.22 23.05 -0.69
C ILE A 106 -3.73 23.99 -1.80
N LEU A 107 -4.60 24.42 -2.71
CA LEU A 107 -4.25 25.33 -3.81
C LEU A 107 -3.83 26.71 -3.31
N GLN A 108 -4.40 27.16 -2.19
CA GLN A 108 -4.01 28.41 -1.50
C GLN A 108 -2.68 28.29 -0.75
N GLY A 109 -2.07 27.11 -0.70
CA GLY A 109 -0.82 26.87 0.00
C GLY A 109 -0.96 26.80 1.52
N GLU A 110 -2.16 26.49 2.03
CA GLU A 110 -2.32 26.29 3.47
C GLU A 110 -1.37 25.19 3.96
N SER A 111 -0.71 25.48 5.09
CA SER A 111 0.21 24.52 5.70
C SER A 111 -0.57 23.33 6.22
N ARG A 112 -0.23 22.14 5.73
CA ARG A 112 -0.81 20.88 6.22
C ARG A 112 -0.46 20.70 7.71
N PRO A 113 -1.37 20.12 8.52
CA PRO A 113 -1.05 19.74 9.88
C PRO A 113 0.22 18.91 9.91
N ARG A 114 1.11 19.21 10.86
CA ARG A 114 2.36 18.45 10.99
C ARG A 114 2.00 16.99 11.32
N PRO A 115 2.50 16.02 10.54
CA PRO A 115 2.28 14.62 10.87
C PRO A 115 2.93 14.28 12.20
N ASN A 116 2.40 13.25 12.87
CA ASN A 116 2.96 12.75 14.12
C ASN A 116 4.45 12.39 13.92
N GLN A 117 5.29 12.79 14.87
CA GLN A 117 6.73 12.53 14.90
C GLN A 117 7.08 11.07 14.62
N TYR A 118 6.30 10.13 15.16
CA TYR A 118 6.46 8.69 14.89
C TYR A 118 6.43 8.37 13.38
N TYR A 119 5.47 8.94 12.64
CA TYR A 119 5.35 8.70 11.20
C TYR A 119 6.48 9.36 10.43
N ILE A 120 6.94 10.54 10.84
CA ILE A 120 8.09 11.22 10.25
C ILE A 120 9.35 10.36 10.39
N GLU A 121 9.60 9.82 11.58
CA GLU A 121 10.76 8.97 11.84
C GLU A 121 10.68 7.63 11.10
N LYS A 122 9.49 7.03 11.05
CA LYS A 122 9.24 5.83 10.25
C LYS A 122 9.54 6.08 8.76
N GLU A 123 9.09 7.20 8.21
CA GLU A 123 9.36 7.58 6.81
C GLU A 123 10.85 7.74 6.55
N LYS A 124 11.56 8.45 7.43
CA LYS A 124 13.02 8.62 7.33
C LYS A 124 13.75 7.29 7.31
N ARG A 125 13.34 6.33 8.16
CA ARG A 125 13.94 4.99 8.19
C ARG A 125 13.68 4.22 6.89
N ILE A 126 12.47 4.30 6.35
CA ILE A 126 12.13 3.65 5.08
C ILE A 126 12.95 4.26 3.94
N MET A 127 13.04 5.59 3.86
CA MET A 127 13.85 6.27 2.84
C MET A 127 15.34 5.96 2.97
N ALA A 128 15.87 5.82 4.19
CA ALA A 128 17.26 5.41 4.40
C ALA A 128 17.52 4.00 3.85
N ILE A 129 16.62 3.04 4.10
CA ILE A 129 16.72 1.68 3.55
C ILE A 129 16.57 1.70 2.04
N PHE A 130 15.59 2.45 1.53
CA PHE A 130 15.35 2.61 0.09
C PHE A 130 16.57 3.20 -0.62
N ASN A 131 17.25 4.19 -0.06
CA ASN A 131 18.44 4.74 -0.71
C ASN A 131 19.64 3.79 -0.67
N ASP A 132 19.69 2.90 0.32
CA ASP A 132 20.80 1.97 0.56
C ASP A 132 20.56 0.56 -0.04
N HIS A 133 19.39 0.30 -0.62
CA HIS A 133 18.99 -1.05 -1.08
C HIS A 133 19.97 -1.69 -2.09
N LYS A 134 20.67 -0.90 -2.89
CA LYS A 134 21.65 -1.40 -3.87
C LYS A 134 22.99 -1.82 -3.23
N ASN A 135 23.28 -1.32 -2.03
CA ASN A 135 24.52 -1.62 -1.30
C ASN A 135 24.32 -2.71 -0.25
N ARG A 136 23.06 -3.11 0.00
CA ARG A 136 22.73 -4.19 0.92
C ARG A 136 22.79 -5.51 0.16
N PRO A 137 23.56 -6.49 0.65
CA PRO A 137 23.61 -7.82 0.06
C PRO A 137 22.26 -8.53 0.13
#